data_AF-A0A1H8GS73-F1
#
_entry.id   AF-A0A1H8GS73-F1
#
_cell.length_a   1.000
_cell.length_b   1.000
_cell.length_c   1.000
_cell.angle_alpha   90.00
_cell.angle_beta   90.00
_cell.angle_gamma   90.00
#
_symmetry.space_group_name_H-M   'P 1'
#
loop_
_entity.id
_entity.type
_entity.pdbx_description
1 polymer ?
#
loop_
_entity_poly.entity_id
_entity_poly.type
_entity_poly.pdbx_seq_one_letter_code
_entity_poly.pdbx_strand_id
1 'polypeptide(L)'
;MLLGNTAAFAHEGEPNMAFIWRDGKIVVDTMRQGRALGDHTAFVINFTDSLTPYRMGDAGFTGSGFDQGGIISYQIESTLLKWSETESLWLQEGFDEQLVISRLSVENTVTDKTGTGLQGFITNLTTSSSFEAHPVFKIQKTDESLPDDGAYMVFINILGFDETGEAILYKPSVPFALTFHINAQAGFDKLALSAALKVVPEIELNDYNRMDALFDWAESQFIELFPHTADSRFLFGYYARCYNNSVCLGSKDGKIYTTGGVFGGITEHGPINAFYESAGL
;
A
#
# COMPACT_ATOMS: atom_id res chain seq x y z
N MET A 1 -18.43 -7.41 40.70
CA MET A 1 -17.70 -6.53 39.77
C MET A 1 -17.02 -7.43 38.74
N LEU A 2 -17.71 -7.74 37.65
CA LEU A 2 -17.14 -8.43 36.50
C LEU A 2 -16.92 -7.35 35.44
N LEU A 3 -15.65 -6.99 35.22
CA LEU A 3 -15.26 -6.15 34.09
C LEU A 3 -15.37 -7.01 32.85
N GLY A 4 -16.31 -6.67 31.98
CA GLY A 4 -16.50 -7.32 30.69
C GLY A 4 -15.31 -7.05 29.78
N ASN A 5 -14.69 -8.12 29.30
CA ASN A 5 -13.86 -8.08 28.10
C ASN A 5 -14.76 -7.68 26.93
N THR A 6 -14.62 -6.45 26.43
CA THR A 6 -15.10 -6.08 25.10
C THR A 6 -14.12 -6.65 24.08
N ALA A 7 -14.30 -7.93 23.72
CA ALA A 7 -13.80 -8.41 22.44
C ALA A 7 -14.62 -7.68 21.37
N ALA A 8 -13.96 -6.83 20.59
CA ALA A 8 -14.53 -6.34 19.34
C ALA A 8 -14.82 -7.56 18.47
N PHE A 9 -16.10 -7.88 18.31
CA PHE A 9 -16.53 -8.93 17.41
C PHE A 9 -16.29 -8.42 16.00
N ALA A 10 -15.25 -8.93 15.34
CA ALA A 10 -15.15 -8.87 13.89
C ALA A 10 -16.44 -9.48 13.33
N HIS A 11 -17.17 -8.71 12.52
CA HIS A 11 -18.32 -9.23 11.79
C HIS A 11 -17.85 -10.43 10.96
N GLU A 12 -18.37 -11.62 11.29
CA GLU A 12 -18.01 -12.87 10.62
C GLU A 12 -18.35 -12.78 9.13
N GLY A 13 -17.33 -12.58 8.26
CA GLY A 13 -17.48 -12.72 6.81
C GLY A 13 -16.61 -11.80 5.97
N GLU A 14 -16.16 -10.67 6.49
CA GLU A 14 -15.40 -9.66 5.74
C GLU A 14 -13.98 -9.49 6.31
N PRO A 15 -12.95 -9.20 5.48
CA PRO A 15 -11.58 -9.13 5.96
C PRO A 15 -11.37 -7.88 6.83
N ASN A 16 -11.04 -8.09 8.11
CA ASN A 16 -10.53 -7.05 8.99
C ASN A 16 -9.01 -7.10 8.97
N MET A 17 -8.44 -6.30 8.07
CA MET A 17 -7.00 -6.21 7.85
C MET A 17 -6.32 -5.75 9.13
N ALA A 18 -5.61 -6.69 9.76
CA ALA A 18 -5.11 -6.52 11.11
C ALA A 18 -3.62 -6.17 11.13
N PHE A 19 -3.28 -5.10 11.83
CA PHE A 19 -1.92 -4.60 11.96
C PHE A 19 -1.50 -4.49 13.43
N ILE A 20 -0.21 -4.70 13.68
CA ILE A 20 0.40 -4.36 14.97
C ILE A 20 1.71 -3.64 14.76
N TRP A 21 1.92 -2.56 15.49
CA TRP A 21 3.24 -1.97 15.67
C TRP A 21 4.00 -2.75 16.75
N ARG A 22 5.11 -3.37 16.37
CA ARG A 22 5.99 -4.09 17.30
C ARG A 22 7.40 -4.16 16.72
N ASP A 23 8.41 -4.02 17.57
CA ASP A 23 9.82 -4.19 17.21
C ASP A 23 10.23 -3.30 16.01
N GLY A 24 9.75 -2.06 15.97
CA GLY A 24 10.10 -1.08 14.93
C GLY A 24 9.46 -1.34 13.56
N LYS A 25 8.47 -2.23 13.46
CA LYS A 25 7.79 -2.56 12.20
C LYS A 25 6.27 -2.68 12.37
N ILE A 26 5.56 -2.38 11.29
CA ILE A 26 4.15 -2.70 11.16
C ILE A 26 4.04 -4.14 10.63
N VAL A 27 3.58 -5.05 11.47
CA VAL A 27 3.31 -6.44 11.07
C VAL A 27 1.89 -6.53 10.53
N VAL A 28 1.76 -7.06 9.32
CA VAL A 28 0.50 -7.25 8.59
C VAL A 28 -0.07 -8.65 8.88
N ASP A 29 -1.40 -8.76 8.85
CA ASP A 29 -2.16 -10.00 8.99
C ASP A 29 -2.00 -10.73 10.34
N THR A 30 -2.07 -9.96 11.42
CA THR A 30 -1.93 -10.51 12.78
C THR A 30 -3.06 -11.46 13.16
N MET A 31 -4.22 -11.35 12.50
CA MET A 31 -5.38 -12.22 12.68
C MET A 31 -5.42 -13.40 11.69
N ARG A 32 -4.44 -13.54 10.78
CA ARG A 32 -4.33 -14.63 9.80
C ARG A 32 -5.57 -14.79 8.91
N GLN A 33 -6.15 -13.66 8.51
CA GLN A 33 -7.29 -13.59 7.60
C GLN A 33 -6.83 -13.54 6.13
N GLY A 34 -5.57 -13.17 5.88
CA GLY A 34 -4.98 -13.15 4.57
C GLY A 34 -4.78 -14.54 3.95
N ARG A 35 -4.55 -14.53 2.64
CA ARG A 35 -4.11 -15.67 1.83
C ARG A 35 -2.67 -15.44 1.39
N ALA A 36 -1.89 -16.51 1.24
CA ALA A 36 -0.56 -16.40 0.67
C ALA A 36 -0.64 -16.03 -0.82
N LEU A 37 0.22 -15.10 -1.25
CA LEU A 37 0.42 -14.68 -2.64
C LEU A 37 1.94 -14.49 -2.84
N GLY A 38 2.65 -15.57 -3.15
CA GLY A 38 4.11 -15.56 -3.14
C GLY A 38 4.64 -15.19 -1.75
N ASP A 39 5.49 -14.17 -1.69
CA ASP A 39 6.03 -13.60 -0.45
C ASP A 39 5.10 -12.53 0.19
N HIS A 40 3.95 -12.26 -0.42
CA HIS A 40 2.97 -11.28 0.03
C HIS A 40 1.74 -11.93 0.66
N THR A 41 1.00 -11.11 1.42
CA THR A 41 -0.34 -11.46 1.91
C THR A 41 -1.39 -10.82 1.02
N ALA A 42 -2.45 -11.56 0.68
CA ALA A 42 -3.62 -11.08 -0.05
C ALA A 42 -4.88 -11.15 0.82
N PHE A 43 -5.54 -10.01 1.05
CA PHE A 43 -6.85 -9.96 1.70
C PHE A 43 -7.96 -9.99 0.65
N VAL A 44 -8.80 -11.02 0.71
CA VAL A 44 -9.89 -11.22 -0.26
C VAL A 44 -11.16 -10.50 0.21
N ILE A 45 -11.55 -9.48 -0.54
CA ILE A 45 -12.78 -8.71 -0.39
C ILE A 45 -13.79 -9.26 -1.40
N ASN A 46 -14.91 -9.80 -0.92
CA ASN A 46 -15.90 -10.45 -1.77
C ASN A 46 -17.05 -9.50 -2.13
N PHE A 47 -17.50 -9.55 -3.38
CA PHE A 47 -18.73 -8.92 -3.86
C PHE A 47 -19.65 -10.00 -4.40
N THR A 48 -20.79 -10.18 -3.74
CA THR A 48 -21.76 -11.23 -4.09
C THR A 48 -23.13 -10.71 -4.50
N ASP A 49 -23.35 -9.38 -4.46
CA ASP A 49 -24.64 -8.75 -4.73
C ASP A 49 -24.54 -7.61 -5.76
N SER A 50 -25.52 -7.52 -6.65
CA SER A 50 -25.46 -6.73 -7.89
C SER A 50 -25.84 -5.25 -7.74
N LEU A 51 -25.59 -4.62 -6.60
CA LEU A 51 -25.99 -3.22 -6.38
C LEU A 51 -25.01 -2.27 -7.10
N THR A 52 -25.52 -1.40 -7.97
CA THR A 52 -24.73 -0.34 -8.61
C THR A 52 -24.49 0.84 -7.66
N PRO A 53 -23.25 1.32 -7.51
CA PRO A 53 -21.99 0.63 -7.84
C PRO A 53 -21.64 -0.42 -6.77
N TYR A 54 -20.94 -1.51 -7.14
CA TYR A 54 -20.60 -2.61 -6.21
C TYR A 54 -19.81 -2.04 -5.04
N ARG A 55 -20.46 -1.97 -3.87
CA ARG A 55 -19.90 -1.43 -2.63
C ARG A 55 -19.91 -2.52 -1.59
N MET A 56 -18.83 -2.61 -0.82
CA MET A 56 -18.76 -3.49 0.32
C MET A 56 -19.01 -2.71 1.61
N GLY A 57 -19.60 -3.38 2.61
CA GLY A 57 -20.19 -2.76 3.79
C GLY A 57 -19.28 -2.62 5.02
N ASP A 58 -18.24 -3.43 5.20
CA ASP A 58 -17.57 -3.49 6.51
C ASP A 58 -16.07 -3.89 6.58
N ALA A 59 -15.41 -4.34 5.50
CA ALA A 59 -13.98 -4.64 5.55
C ALA A 59 -13.15 -3.41 5.98
N GLY A 60 -12.40 -3.59 7.06
CA GLY A 60 -11.75 -2.50 7.76
C GLY A 60 -10.25 -2.70 7.95
N PHE A 61 -9.61 -1.61 8.33
CA PHE A 61 -8.26 -1.60 8.88
C PHE A 61 -8.34 -1.57 10.41
N THR A 62 -7.70 -2.52 11.07
CA THR A 62 -7.63 -2.58 12.53
C THR A 62 -6.18 -2.60 12.97
N GLY A 63 -5.78 -1.66 13.82
CA GLY A 63 -4.41 -1.54 14.30
C GLY A 63 -4.31 -1.55 15.82
N SER A 64 -3.17 -2.00 16.34
CA SER A 64 -2.84 -1.97 17.76
C SER A 64 -1.35 -1.72 18.01
N GLY A 65 -1.02 -1.20 19.19
CA GLY A 65 0.36 -0.96 19.62
C GLY A 65 1.00 0.31 19.06
N PHE A 66 0.28 1.15 18.31
CA PHE A 66 0.80 2.38 17.71
C PHE A 66 0.97 3.49 18.76
N ASP A 67 2.13 3.55 19.42
CA ASP A 67 2.38 4.28 20.67
C ASP A 67 2.95 5.69 20.51
N GLN A 68 3.21 6.13 19.28
CA GLN A 68 3.83 7.43 18.96
C GLN A 68 2.80 8.50 18.55
N GLY A 69 1.51 8.17 18.51
CA GLY A 69 0.46 9.05 18.00
C GLY A 69 0.53 9.23 16.48
N GLY A 70 0.11 10.39 15.97
CA GLY A 70 0.25 10.76 14.55
C GLY A 70 -0.85 10.23 13.63
N ILE A 71 -0.64 10.34 12.33
CA ILE A 71 -1.59 9.94 11.30
C ILE A 71 -1.19 8.58 10.75
N ILE A 72 -2.15 7.66 10.68
CA ILE A 72 -2.03 6.38 9.99
C ILE A 72 -2.75 6.48 8.65
N SER A 73 -2.07 6.02 7.59
CA SER A 73 -2.54 6.07 6.22
C SER A 73 -2.19 4.78 5.47
N TYR A 74 -2.77 4.58 4.29
CA TYR A 74 -2.26 3.63 3.31
C TYR A 74 -1.63 4.38 2.14
N GLN A 75 -0.70 3.74 1.43
CA GLN A 75 -0.26 4.16 0.11
C GLN A 75 -0.50 3.03 -0.89
N ILE A 76 -0.95 3.41 -2.09
CA ILE A 76 -1.11 2.50 -3.22
C ILE A 76 0.24 2.31 -3.90
N GLU A 77 0.65 1.05 -4.04
CA GLU A 77 1.96 0.63 -4.53
C GLU A 77 1.92 0.11 -5.97
N SER A 78 0.72 -0.14 -6.51
CA SER A 78 0.53 -0.61 -7.89
C SER A 78 -0.63 0.11 -8.56
N THR A 79 -0.68 0.05 -9.88
CA THR A 79 -1.94 0.22 -10.62
C THR A 79 -2.89 -0.94 -10.29
N LEU A 80 -4.14 -0.82 -10.74
CA LEU A 80 -5.09 -1.92 -10.64
C LEU A 80 -4.61 -3.05 -11.56
N LEU A 81 -4.77 -4.28 -11.10
CA LEU A 81 -4.51 -5.49 -11.87
C LEU A 81 -5.82 -6.25 -12.08
N LYS A 82 -5.97 -6.91 -13.23
CA LYS A 82 -7.12 -7.78 -13.55
C LYS A 82 -6.64 -9.20 -13.85
N TRP A 83 -7.25 -10.20 -13.25
CA TRP A 83 -6.96 -11.59 -13.59
C TRP A 83 -7.51 -11.92 -14.99
N SER A 84 -6.65 -12.44 -15.87
CA SER A 84 -7.05 -13.02 -17.16
C SER A 84 -7.13 -14.53 -17.04
N GLU A 85 -8.33 -15.09 -17.13
CA GLU A 85 -8.51 -16.55 -17.18
C GLU A 85 -7.88 -17.17 -18.43
N THR A 86 -7.96 -16.46 -19.56
CA THR A 86 -7.44 -16.92 -20.86
C THR A 86 -5.92 -17.04 -20.85
N GLU A 87 -5.24 -16.03 -20.29
CA GLU A 87 -3.78 -15.97 -20.27
C GLU A 87 -3.17 -16.55 -18.99
N SER A 88 -4.01 -16.82 -17.97
CA SER A 88 -3.60 -17.30 -16.65
C SER A 88 -2.55 -16.39 -15.98
N LEU A 89 -2.74 -15.07 -16.12
CA LEU A 89 -1.85 -14.05 -15.57
C LEU A 89 -2.63 -12.82 -15.08
N TRP A 90 -1.96 -11.99 -14.28
CA TRP A 90 -2.46 -10.69 -13.85
C TRP A 90 -2.12 -9.62 -14.89
N LEU A 91 -3.14 -9.14 -15.60
CA LEU A 91 -3.02 -8.03 -16.55
C LEU A 91 -2.75 -6.72 -15.79
N GLN A 92 -1.78 -5.96 -16.29
CA GLN A 92 -1.45 -4.62 -15.79
C GLN A 92 -2.15 -3.52 -16.60
N GLU A 93 -2.66 -3.83 -17.79
CA GLU A 93 -3.31 -2.89 -18.70
C GLU A 93 -4.38 -3.56 -19.57
N GLY A 94 -5.22 -2.73 -20.20
CA GLY A 94 -6.13 -3.18 -21.25
C GLY A 94 -7.55 -3.53 -20.78
N PHE A 95 -7.95 -3.03 -19.62
CA PHE A 95 -9.29 -3.18 -19.06
C PHE A 95 -9.83 -1.84 -18.54
N ASP A 96 -11.15 -1.74 -18.37
CA ASP A 96 -11.85 -0.48 -18.11
C ASP A 96 -12.36 -0.33 -16.67
N GLU A 97 -12.09 -1.30 -15.81
CA GLU A 97 -12.42 -1.22 -14.38
C GLU A 97 -11.50 -0.25 -13.63
N GLN A 98 -12.09 0.37 -12.61
CA GLN A 98 -11.43 1.21 -11.64
C GLN A 98 -11.85 0.80 -10.23
N LEU A 99 -10.90 0.87 -9.32
CA LEU A 99 -11.12 0.76 -7.88
C LEU A 99 -11.20 2.16 -7.29
N VAL A 100 -12.23 2.41 -6.48
CA VAL A 100 -12.36 3.62 -5.67
C VAL A 100 -12.31 3.22 -4.20
N ILE A 101 -11.38 3.82 -3.46
CA ILE A 101 -11.24 3.67 -2.01
C ILE A 101 -11.62 4.99 -1.37
N SER A 102 -12.72 5.03 -0.62
CA SER A 102 -13.28 6.26 -0.05
C SER A 102 -13.28 6.22 1.49
N ARG A 103 -12.81 7.31 2.13
CA ARG A 103 -12.93 7.51 3.58
C ARG A 103 -12.89 8.99 3.96
N LEU A 104 -13.80 9.41 4.86
CA LEU A 104 -13.91 10.80 5.37
C LEU A 104 -13.83 11.89 4.28
N SER A 105 -14.53 11.68 3.17
CA SER A 105 -14.58 12.57 1.99
C SER A 105 -13.33 12.56 1.09
N VAL A 106 -12.32 11.74 1.40
CA VAL A 106 -11.19 11.48 0.49
C VAL A 106 -11.52 10.26 -0.36
N GLU A 107 -11.33 10.37 -1.67
CA GLU A 107 -11.49 9.26 -2.61
C GLU A 107 -10.19 9.07 -3.41
N ASN A 108 -9.66 7.86 -3.39
CA ASN A 108 -8.56 7.46 -4.26
C ASN A 108 -9.09 6.55 -5.36
N THR A 109 -8.87 6.95 -6.61
CA THR A 109 -9.25 6.15 -7.78
C THR A 109 -8.00 5.52 -8.38
N VAL A 110 -8.04 4.19 -8.53
CA VAL A 110 -6.97 3.36 -9.08
C VAL A 110 -7.49 2.71 -10.35
N THR A 111 -6.75 2.86 -11.43
CA THR A 111 -7.02 2.28 -12.75
C THR A 111 -5.82 1.43 -13.18
N ASP A 112 -5.89 0.85 -14.36
CA ASP A 112 -4.75 0.20 -15.01
C ASP A 112 -3.57 1.16 -15.30
N LYS A 113 -3.81 2.48 -15.28
CA LYS A 113 -2.81 3.52 -15.61
C LYS A 113 -2.42 4.43 -14.45
N THR A 114 -3.25 4.53 -13.43
CA THR A 114 -3.10 5.52 -12.35
C THR A 114 -3.35 4.88 -11.00
N GLY A 115 -2.67 5.38 -9.97
CA GLY A 115 -2.94 5.02 -8.58
C GLY A 115 -1.68 4.89 -7.73
N THR A 116 -0.57 4.46 -8.33
CA THR A 116 0.73 4.37 -7.65
C THR A 116 1.09 5.69 -6.98
N GLY A 117 1.47 5.62 -5.70
CA GLY A 117 1.81 6.76 -4.87
C GLY A 117 0.62 7.54 -4.28
N LEU A 118 -0.63 7.22 -4.64
CA LEU A 118 -1.79 7.82 -3.98
C LEU A 118 -1.86 7.36 -2.52
N GLN A 119 -2.07 8.30 -1.62
CA GLN A 119 -2.21 8.04 -0.18
C GLN A 119 -3.65 8.26 0.27
N GLY A 120 -4.12 7.44 1.21
CA GLY A 120 -5.43 7.60 1.81
C GLY A 120 -5.42 7.49 3.32
N PHE A 121 -6.32 8.25 3.96
CA PHE A 121 -6.36 8.41 5.41
C PHE A 121 -7.05 7.23 6.11
N ILE A 122 -6.38 6.60 7.08
CA ILE A 122 -6.95 5.53 7.92
C ILE A 122 -7.39 6.06 9.28
N THR A 123 -6.54 6.78 10.01
CA THR A 123 -6.93 7.35 11.31
C THR A 123 -5.92 8.40 11.80
N ASN A 124 -6.32 9.18 12.80
CA ASN A 124 -5.42 10.02 13.58
C ASN A 124 -5.38 9.49 15.02
N LEU A 125 -4.19 9.15 15.50
CA LEU A 125 -3.91 8.65 16.83
C LEU A 125 -3.50 9.82 17.72
N THR A 126 -4.46 10.33 18.50
CA THR A 126 -4.20 11.42 19.45
C THR A 126 -3.85 10.87 20.84
N THR A 127 -4.67 9.96 21.36
CA THR A 127 -4.52 9.39 22.71
C THR A 127 -4.67 7.87 22.77
N SER A 128 -4.92 7.24 21.62
CA SER A 128 -5.12 5.80 21.50
C SER A 128 -3.95 5.15 20.77
N SER A 129 -3.57 3.94 21.20
CA SER A 129 -2.62 3.08 20.49
C SER A 129 -3.27 2.03 19.60
N SER A 130 -4.60 2.06 19.51
CA SER A 130 -5.40 1.18 18.66
C SER A 130 -6.39 1.96 17.82
N PHE A 131 -6.77 1.39 16.68
CA PHE A 131 -7.76 1.97 15.79
C PHE A 131 -8.55 0.90 15.05
N GLU A 132 -9.73 1.29 14.60
CA GLU A 132 -10.56 0.57 13.66
C GLU A 132 -11.13 1.59 12.68
N ALA A 133 -11.05 1.27 11.39
CA ALA A 133 -11.46 2.17 10.32
C ALA A 133 -12.06 1.37 9.17
N HIS A 134 -13.26 1.75 8.76
CA HIS A 134 -14.00 1.11 7.67
C HIS A 134 -13.97 2.04 6.43
N PRO A 135 -13.01 1.88 5.51
CA PRO A 135 -13.10 2.52 4.21
C PRO A 135 -14.22 1.86 3.38
N VAL A 136 -14.74 2.60 2.41
CA VAL A 136 -15.62 2.04 1.39
C VAL A 136 -14.76 1.66 0.19
N PHE A 137 -14.83 0.40 -0.22
CA PHE A 137 -14.25 -0.07 -1.47
C PHE A 137 -15.35 -0.21 -2.52
N LYS A 138 -15.07 0.29 -3.72
CA LYS A 138 -15.99 0.26 -4.85
C LYS A 138 -15.24 -0.12 -6.12
N ILE A 139 -15.74 -1.12 -6.86
CA ILE A 139 -15.26 -1.43 -8.22
C ILE A 139 -16.37 -1.16 -9.22
N GLN A 140 -16.01 -0.51 -10.31
CA GLN A 140 -16.90 -0.15 -11.42
C GLN A 140 -16.07 0.05 -12.68
N LYS A 141 -16.71 0.12 -13.84
CA LYS A 141 -16.06 0.60 -15.06
C LYS A 141 -15.85 2.12 -15.00
N THR A 142 -14.96 2.62 -15.83
CA THR A 142 -14.66 4.07 -15.94
C THR A 142 -15.88 4.91 -16.36
N ASP A 143 -16.85 4.31 -17.04
CA ASP A 143 -18.16 4.90 -17.36
C ASP A 143 -19.22 4.72 -16.26
N GLU A 144 -18.80 4.24 -15.07
CA GLU A 144 -19.61 3.92 -13.91
C GLU A 144 -20.56 2.72 -14.07
N SER A 145 -20.47 1.98 -15.18
CA SER A 145 -21.21 0.73 -15.35
C SER A 145 -20.65 -0.40 -14.48
N LEU A 146 -21.38 -1.52 -14.44
CA LEU A 146 -21.01 -2.69 -13.64
C LEU A 146 -19.67 -3.29 -14.17
N PRO A 147 -18.74 -3.65 -13.27
CA PRO A 147 -17.52 -4.36 -13.64
C PRO A 147 -17.84 -5.79 -14.10
N ASP A 148 -16.89 -6.40 -14.81
CA ASP A 148 -16.98 -7.82 -15.15
C ASP A 148 -16.75 -8.70 -13.91
N ASP A 149 -17.38 -9.88 -13.88
CA ASP A 149 -17.00 -10.94 -12.93
C ASP A 149 -15.51 -11.29 -13.11
N GLY A 150 -14.80 -11.50 -12.01
CA GLY A 150 -13.36 -11.73 -12.03
C GLY A 150 -12.67 -11.43 -10.70
N ALA A 151 -11.34 -11.38 -10.76
CA ALA A 151 -10.50 -10.93 -9.66
C ALA A 151 -9.73 -9.68 -10.05
N TYR A 152 -9.71 -8.70 -9.16
CA TYR A 152 -8.96 -7.47 -9.30
C TYR A 152 -8.01 -7.34 -8.12
N MET A 153 -6.84 -6.75 -8.32
CA MET A 153 -5.82 -6.65 -7.27
C MET A 153 -5.14 -5.30 -7.27
N VAL A 154 -4.89 -4.77 -6.08
CA VAL A 154 -3.98 -3.64 -5.88
C VAL A 154 -3.08 -3.94 -4.69
N PHE A 155 -1.82 -3.52 -4.77
CA PHE A 155 -0.90 -3.58 -3.64
C PHE A 155 -0.94 -2.26 -2.88
N ILE A 156 -0.96 -2.36 -1.56
CA ILE A 156 -0.85 -1.21 -0.66
C ILE A 156 0.15 -1.51 0.45
N ASN A 157 0.59 -0.46 1.13
CA ASN A 157 1.25 -0.57 2.43
C ASN A 157 0.55 0.33 3.45
N ILE A 158 0.86 0.13 4.74
CA ILE A 158 0.49 1.04 5.81
C ILE A 158 1.65 1.97 6.11
N LEU A 159 1.36 3.26 6.20
CA LEU A 159 2.26 4.32 6.58
C LEU A 159 1.82 4.94 7.90
N GLY A 160 2.77 5.47 8.65
CA GLY A 160 2.46 6.26 9.83
C GLY A 160 3.42 7.43 10.02
N PHE A 161 2.86 8.63 10.07
CA PHE A 161 3.60 9.88 10.03
C PHE A 161 3.11 10.87 11.09
N ASP A 162 3.90 11.93 11.32
CA ASP A 162 3.54 13.01 12.23
C ASP A 162 2.38 13.86 11.69
N GLU A 163 1.96 14.89 12.42
CA GLU A 163 0.85 15.76 12.01
C GLU A 163 1.13 16.54 10.71
N THR A 164 2.40 16.64 10.28
CA THR A 164 2.79 17.34 9.05
C THR A 164 2.67 16.47 7.81
N GLY A 165 2.67 15.14 7.97
CA GLY A 165 2.68 14.21 6.85
C GLY A 165 4.08 13.84 6.34
N GLU A 166 5.13 14.43 6.90
CA GLU A 166 6.50 14.24 6.39
C GLU A 166 7.31 13.26 7.22
N ALA A 167 7.35 13.45 8.55
CA ALA A 167 8.21 12.65 9.42
C ALA A 167 7.59 11.27 9.66
N ILE A 168 8.37 10.21 9.40
CA ILE A 168 7.94 8.83 9.61
C ILE A 168 8.02 8.51 11.10
N LEU A 169 6.86 8.24 11.71
CA LEU A 169 6.77 7.73 13.08
C LEU A 169 6.76 6.20 13.10
N TYR A 170 6.14 5.60 12.09
CA TYR A 170 6.04 4.15 11.95
C TYR A 170 6.57 3.76 10.59
N LYS A 171 7.65 2.96 10.58
CA LYS A 171 8.24 2.48 9.34
C LYS A 171 7.16 1.81 8.47
N PRO A 172 7.11 2.12 7.16
CA PRO A 172 6.12 1.52 6.27
C PRO A 172 6.05 0.01 6.41
N SER A 173 4.85 -0.55 6.35
CA SER A 173 4.68 -2.00 6.32
C SER A 173 5.28 -2.59 5.04
N VAL A 174 5.53 -3.89 5.05
CA VAL A 174 5.68 -4.61 3.78
C VAL A 174 4.39 -4.44 2.94
N PRO A 175 4.50 -4.37 1.60
CA PRO A 175 3.33 -4.34 0.74
C PRO A 175 2.49 -5.62 0.86
N PHE A 176 1.17 -5.45 0.80
CA PHE A 176 0.19 -6.53 0.78
C PHE A 176 -0.91 -6.22 -0.24
N ALA A 177 -1.55 -7.27 -0.75
CA ALA A 177 -2.57 -7.16 -1.78
C ALA A 177 -3.97 -7.03 -1.16
N LEU A 178 -4.77 -6.12 -1.71
CA LEU A 178 -6.22 -6.18 -1.64
C LEU A 178 -6.70 -6.88 -2.91
N THR A 179 -7.38 -8.01 -2.76
CA THR A 179 -7.94 -8.77 -3.87
C THR A 179 -9.46 -8.69 -3.82
N PHE A 180 -10.06 -8.14 -4.86
CA PHE A 180 -11.50 -7.97 -4.98
C PHE A 180 -12.04 -9.09 -5.87
N HIS A 181 -12.92 -9.90 -5.30
CA HIS A 181 -13.55 -11.04 -5.95
C HIS A 181 -14.98 -10.67 -6.34
N ILE A 182 -15.22 -10.55 -7.64
CA ILE A 182 -16.53 -10.19 -8.22
C ILE A 182 -17.12 -11.44 -8.88
N ASN A 183 -18.27 -11.88 -8.39
CA ASN A 183 -18.94 -13.09 -8.89
C ASN A 183 -20.47 -12.94 -8.90
N ALA A 184 -20.96 -11.82 -9.37
CA ALA A 184 -22.38 -11.49 -9.31
C ALA A 184 -23.18 -12.11 -10.46
N GLN A 185 -22.52 -12.36 -11.60
CA GLN A 185 -23.08 -13.08 -12.74
C GLN A 185 -22.75 -14.59 -12.68
N ALA A 186 -22.15 -15.06 -11.59
CA ALA A 186 -21.67 -16.43 -11.39
C ALA A 186 -20.61 -16.88 -12.42
N GLY A 187 -19.86 -15.94 -13.00
CA GLY A 187 -18.85 -16.16 -14.02
C GLY A 187 -17.45 -16.46 -13.47
N PHE A 188 -17.17 -16.19 -12.20
CA PHE A 188 -15.84 -16.36 -11.62
C PHE A 188 -15.93 -16.84 -10.17
N ASP A 189 -15.92 -18.16 -9.95
CA ASP A 189 -16.16 -18.74 -8.62
C ASP A 189 -14.93 -18.70 -7.68
N LYS A 190 -15.12 -19.20 -6.45
CA LYS A 190 -14.05 -19.28 -5.44
C LYS A 190 -12.90 -20.22 -5.84
N LEU A 191 -13.14 -21.22 -6.69
CA LEU A 191 -12.09 -22.11 -7.19
C LEU A 191 -11.22 -21.38 -8.21
N ALA A 192 -11.84 -20.62 -9.13
CA ALA A 192 -11.14 -19.75 -10.06
C ALA A 192 -10.29 -18.71 -9.32
N LEU A 193 -10.84 -18.05 -8.30
CA LEU A 193 -10.08 -17.15 -7.43
C LEU A 193 -8.89 -17.86 -6.75
N SER A 194 -9.11 -19.06 -6.22
CA SER A 194 -8.05 -19.83 -5.57
C SER A 194 -6.94 -20.25 -6.54
N ALA A 195 -7.23 -20.38 -7.84
CA ALA A 195 -6.22 -20.62 -8.86
C ALA A 195 -5.46 -19.33 -9.18
N ALA A 196 -6.15 -18.19 -9.32
CA ALA A 196 -5.55 -16.87 -9.57
C ALA A 196 -4.54 -16.49 -8.48
N LEU A 197 -4.86 -16.72 -7.21
CA LEU A 197 -3.98 -16.43 -6.07
C LEU A 197 -2.71 -17.30 -5.99
N LYS A 198 -2.56 -18.32 -6.84
CA LYS A 198 -1.32 -19.09 -6.97
C LYS A 198 -0.32 -18.44 -7.92
N VAL A 199 -0.76 -17.48 -8.72
CA VAL A 199 0.07 -16.73 -9.66
C VAL A 199 0.42 -15.39 -9.04
N VAL A 200 1.71 -15.15 -8.85
CA VAL A 200 2.21 -13.87 -8.31
C VAL A 200 2.33 -12.88 -9.47
N PRO A 201 1.76 -11.67 -9.38
CA PRO A 201 1.94 -10.66 -10.41
C PRO A 201 3.39 -10.20 -10.48
N GLU A 202 3.92 -10.05 -11.69
CA GLU A 202 5.26 -9.50 -11.95
C GLU A 202 5.23 -7.97 -11.92
N ILE A 203 5.22 -7.42 -10.70
CA ILE A 203 5.22 -5.96 -10.46
C ILE A 203 6.37 -5.58 -9.53
N GLU A 204 6.93 -4.39 -9.75
CA GLU A 204 7.95 -3.83 -8.86
C GLU A 204 7.29 -3.04 -7.74
N LEU A 205 7.52 -3.46 -6.49
CA LEU A 205 6.97 -2.85 -5.29
C LEU A 205 8.07 -2.17 -4.48
N ASN A 206 7.73 -1.13 -3.71
CA ASN A 206 8.71 -0.48 -2.86
C ASN A 206 9.14 -1.39 -1.70
N ASP A 207 10.45 -1.58 -1.56
CA ASP A 207 11.08 -2.14 -0.36
C ASP A 207 11.82 -1.03 0.39
N TYR A 208 11.15 -0.42 1.36
CA TYR A 208 11.72 0.69 2.13
C TYR A 208 12.95 0.29 2.97
N ASN A 209 13.09 -0.98 3.37
CA ASN A 209 14.30 -1.43 4.05
C ASN A 209 15.49 -1.44 3.09
N ARG A 210 15.26 -1.92 1.87
CA ARG A 210 16.30 -1.94 0.82
C ARG A 210 16.63 -0.52 0.34
N MET A 211 15.64 0.37 0.26
CA MET A 211 15.86 1.80 -0.01
C MET A 211 16.69 2.47 1.08
N ASP A 212 16.39 2.23 2.36
CA ASP A 212 17.19 2.75 3.47
C ASP A 212 18.65 2.27 3.37
N ALA A 213 18.86 0.97 3.12
CA ALA A 213 20.19 0.40 2.96
C ALA A 213 20.93 1.02 1.76
N LEU A 214 20.22 1.33 0.67
CA LEU A 214 20.79 2.03 -0.48
C LEU A 214 21.18 3.47 -0.13
N PHE A 215 20.36 4.17 0.64
CA PHE A 215 20.69 5.52 1.09
C PHE A 215 21.88 5.53 2.06
N ASP A 216 21.94 4.58 2.98
CA ASP A 216 23.10 4.38 3.87
C ASP A 216 24.38 4.11 3.06
N TRP A 217 24.28 3.27 2.01
CA TRP A 217 25.39 3.05 1.08
C TRP A 217 25.78 4.35 0.37
N ALA A 218 24.83 5.11 -0.16
CA ALA A 218 25.11 6.36 -0.85
C ALA A 218 25.82 7.37 0.06
N GLU A 219 25.37 7.50 1.31
CA GLU A 219 26.02 8.32 2.35
C GLU A 219 27.48 7.90 2.60
N SER A 220 27.77 6.59 2.55
CA SER A 220 29.13 6.08 2.72
C SER A 220 30.05 6.33 1.52
N GLN A 221 29.49 6.38 0.30
CA GLN A 221 30.26 6.50 -0.94
C GLN A 221 30.45 7.95 -1.39
N PHE A 222 29.43 8.79 -1.20
CA PHE A 222 29.36 10.14 -1.77
C PHE A 222 29.25 11.20 -0.68
N ILE A 223 30.19 11.20 0.27
CA ILE A 223 30.21 12.09 1.44
C ILE A 223 30.13 13.59 1.06
N GLU A 224 30.67 13.98 -0.09
CA GLU A 224 30.58 15.39 -0.56
C GLU A 224 29.13 15.80 -0.90
N LEU A 225 28.31 14.84 -1.35
CA LEU A 225 26.90 15.04 -1.69
C LEU A 225 25.98 14.75 -0.50
N PHE A 226 26.30 13.73 0.29
CA PHE A 226 25.51 13.19 1.39
C PHE A 226 26.36 13.18 2.69
N PRO A 227 26.57 14.35 3.31
CA PRO A 227 27.66 14.56 4.29
C PRO A 227 27.46 13.94 5.68
N HIS A 228 26.28 13.39 5.97
CA HIS A 228 25.96 12.77 7.25
C HIS A 228 24.80 11.79 7.07
N THR A 229 24.61 10.91 8.03
CA THR A 229 23.39 10.09 8.09
C THR A 229 22.17 10.97 8.31
N ALA A 230 21.09 10.67 7.58
CA ALA A 230 19.81 11.35 7.71
C ALA A 230 18.69 10.32 7.82
N ASP A 231 17.61 10.68 8.52
CA ASP A 231 16.42 9.84 8.59
C ASP A 231 15.57 9.99 7.32
N SER A 232 15.00 8.87 6.87
CA SER A 232 14.07 8.84 5.75
C SER A 232 12.73 9.47 6.11
N ARG A 233 12.13 10.17 5.14
CA ARG A 233 10.84 10.85 5.26
C ARG A 233 10.10 10.84 3.93
N PHE A 234 8.80 11.14 3.96
CA PHE A 234 8.03 11.35 2.74
C PHE A 234 8.02 12.84 2.39
N LEU A 235 8.45 13.18 1.17
CA LEU A 235 8.46 14.55 0.65
C LEU A 235 7.78 14.56 -0.71
N PHE A 236 6.59 15.13 -0.82
CA PHE A 236 5.85 15.25 -2.09
C PHE A 236 5.75 13.92 -2.88
N GLY A 237 5.55 12.81 -2.17
CA GLY A 237 5.45 11.46 -2.74
C GLY A 237 6.79 10.75 -3.00
N TYR A 238 7.93 11.35 -2.63
CA TYR A 238 9.24 10.71 -2.64
C TYR A 238 9.54 10.12 -1.27
N TYR A 239 10.12 8.92 -1.24
CA TYR A 239 10.79 8.40 -0.05
C TYR A 239 12.24 8.92 -0.06
N ALA A 240 12.56 9.85 0.82
CA ALA A 240 13.76 10.67 0.67
C ALA A 240 14.47 10.99 1.99
N ARG A 241 15.76 11.30 1.87
CA ARG A 241 16.61 11.86 2.91
C ARG A 241 17.14 13.21 2.42
N CYS A 242 17.17 14.21 3.29
CA CYS A 242 17.81 15.48 2.97
C CYS A 242 18.85 15.86 4.00
N TYR A 243 19.89 16.50 3.50
CA TYR A 243 21.12 16.76 4.21
C TYR A 243 21.30 18.27 4.44
N ASN A 244 22.21 18.62 5.36
CA ASN A 244 22.46 20.01 5.76
C ASN A 244 23.01 20.90 4.63
N ASN A 245 23.58 20.31 3.58
CA ASN A 245 23.99 21.01 2.36
C ASN A 245 22.82 21.29 1.39
N SER A 246 21.57 21.06 1.84
CA SER A 246 20.33 21.22 1.07
C SER A 246 20.15 20.23 -0.08
N VAL A 247 21.02 19.23 -0.23
CA VAL A 247 20.78 18.12 -1.16
C VAL A 247 19.76 17.18 -0.54
N CYS A 248 18.82 16.69 -1.35
CA CYS A 248 17.99 15.53 -1.02
C CYS A 248 18.29 14.39 -2.00
N LEU A 249 18.32 13.16 -1.48
CA LEU A 249 18.32 11.92 -2.23
C LEU A 249 16.97 11.24 -1.98
N GLY A 250 16.30 10.77 -3.02
CA GLY A 250 15.03 10.09 -2.86
C GLY A 250 14.71 9.09 -3.96
N SER A 251 13.76 8.22 -3.65
CA SER A 251 13.19 7.26 -4.57
C SER A 251 11.71 7.56 -4.81
N LYS A 252 11.29 7.38 -6.06
CA LYS A 252 9.89 7.42 -6.48
C LYS A 252 9.71 6.63 -7.77
N ASP A 253 8.63 5.86 -7.88
CA ASP A 253 8.26 5.12 -9.09
C ASP A 253 9.42 4.26 -9.65
N GLY A 254 10.13 3.55 -8.76
CA GLY A 254 11.26 2.69 -9.13
C GLY A 254 12.51 3.42 -9.62
N LYS A 255 12.65 4.72 -9.35
CA LYS A 255 13.76 5.56 -9.83
C LYS A 255 14.39 6.38 -8.72
N ILE A 256 15.68 6.69 -8.88
CA ILE A 256 16.45 7.55 -7.99
C ILE A 256 16.47 8.99 -8.49
N TYR A 257 16.30 9.92 -7.56
CA TYR A 257 16.31 11.35 -7.80
C TYR A 257 17.19 12.07 -6.79
N THR A 258 17.78 13.18 -7.21
CA THR A 258 18.29 14.20 -6.29
C THR A 258 17.66 15.56 -6.55
N THR A 259 17.68 16.44 -5.56
CA THR A 259 17.25 17.83 -5.70
C THR A 259 17.99 18.71 -4.70
N GLY A 260 17.93 20.03 -4.90
CA GLY A 260 18.53 21.02 -4.00
C GLY A 260 20.06 21.04 -4.03
N GLY A 261 20.65 21.92 -3.22
CA GLY A 261 22.10 22.12 -3.15
C GLY A 261 22.74 22.32 -4.53
N VAL A 262 23.76 21.53 -4.84
CA VAL A 262 24.50 21.57 -6.12
C VAL A 262 23.66 21.16 -7.34
N PHE A 263 22.57 20.41 -7.14
CA PHE A 263 21.69 19.96 -8.22
C PHE A 263 20.63 21.01 -8.58
N GLY A 264 20.31 21.93 -7.66
CA GLY A 264 19.25 22.91 -7.84
C GLY A 264 17.87 22.25 -7.89
N GLY A 265 17.37 21.95 -9.10
CA GLY A 265 16.08 21.30 -9.31
C GLY A 265 16.12 19.78 -9.18
N ILE A 266 14.98 19.13 -9.41
CA ILE A 266 14.88 17.66 -9.43
C ILE A 266 15.65 17.11 -10.62
N THR A 267 16.54 16.16 -10.34
CA THR A 267 17.33 15.41 -11.32
C THR A 267 17.03 13.92 -11.15
N GLU A 268 16.57 13.26 -12.22
CA GLU A 268 16.44 11.79 -12.29
C GLU A 268 17.80 11.17 -12.64
N HIS A 269 18.22 10.14 -11.90
CA HIS A 269 19.48 9.41 -12.15
C HIS A 269 19.29 8.04 -12.78
N GLY A 270 18.06 7.54 -12.84
CA GLY A 270 17.70 6.28 -13.48
C GLY A 270 17.00 5.28 -12.54
N PRO A 271 16.82 4.02 -13.00
CA PRO A 271 16.09 3.00 -12.25
C PRO A 271 16.84 2.58 -10.98
N ILE A 272 16.10 2.39 -9.89
CA ILE A 272 16.66 2.05 -8.58
C ILE A 272 17.43 0.73 -8.58
N ASN A 273 17.02 -0.23 -9.41
CA ASN A 273 17.68 -1.53 -9.50
C ASN A 273 19.16 -1.44 -9.92
N ALA A 274 19.52 -0.48 -10.79
CA ALA A 274 20.92 -0.27 -11.16
C ALA A 274 21.77 0.22 -9.96
N PHE A 275 21.16 0.96 -9.05
CA PHE A 275 21.81 1.42 -7.82
C PHE A 275 21.90 0.31 -6.78
N TYR A 276 20.88 -0.55 -6.66
CA TYR A 276 20.97 -1.75 -5.82
C TYR A 276 22.10 -2.67 -6.26
N GLU A 277 22.23 -2.95 -7.56
CA GLU A 277 23.34 -3.74 -8.10
C GLU A 277 24.69 -3.11 -7.77
N SER A 278 24.82 -1.79 -7.93
CA SER A 278 26.04 -1.04 -7.61
C SER A 278 26.38 -1.06 -6.11
N ALA A 279 25.37 -1.11 -5.25
CA ALA A 279 25.50 -1.20 -3.80
C ALA A 279 25.69 -2.63 -3.28
N GLY A 280 25.49 -3.66 -4.12
CA GLY A 280 25.50 -5.07 -3.72
C GLY A 280 24.28 -5.46 -2.87
N LEU A 281 23.12 -4.84 -3.14
CA LEU A 281 21.85 -5.02 -2.44
C LEU A 281 20.83 -5.81 -3.27
#